data_AF-A0A2Z7AIY8-F1
#
_entry.id   AF-A0A2Z7AIY8-F1
#
_cell.length_a   1.000
_cell.length_b   1.000
_cell.length_c   1.000
_cell.angle_alpha   90.00
_cell.angle_beta   90.00
_cell.angle_gamma   90.00
#
_symmetry.space_group_name_H-M   'P 1'
#
loop_
_entity.id
_entity.type
_entity.pdbx_description
1 polymer ?
#
loop_
_entity_poly.entity_id
_entity_poly.type
_entity_poly.pdbx_seq_one_letter_code
_entity_poly.pdbx_strand_id
1 'polypeptide(L)'
;MAASAKTLMEFLQQPAAKRIRRESSSSPPLVRSVSSLDDASASISSEQKLRMNFNKALARSKRNLKLCSDKVSKATDAGIGYVKLEELLVEETWLEVLSGEFQKPYAKKLSEFVENEICHGSVPVYPPQHLIFNALNTTPFDQVKAVIIGQDPYHGPGQAMGLSFSVPNGVKVPSSLANIYKEIQQDVGCSMPSNGNLEKWAVQVTFCIS
;
A
#
# COMPACT_ATOMS: atom_id res chain seq x y z
N MET A 1 -12.66 -4.66 -36.66
CA MET A 1 -12.12 -5.85 -35.96
C MET A 1 -12.08 -5.51 -34.46
N ALA A 2 -12.92 -6.17 -33.66
CA ALA A 2 -13.04 -5.87 -32.24
C ALA A 2 -11.91 -6.55 -31.45
N ALA A 3 -11.08 -5.76 -30.76
CA ALA A 3 -10.10 -6.29 -29.84
C ALA A 3 -10.79 -6.65 -28.51
N SER A 4 -10.69 -7.92 -28.12
CA SER A 4 -11.22 -8.46 -26.86
C SER A 4 -10.54 -7.79 -25.67
N ALA A 5 -11.30 -7.14 -24.80
CA ALA A 5 -10.81 -6.57 -23.55
C ALA A 5 -10.45 -7.70 -22.59
N LYS A 6 -9.18 -7.74 -22.14
CA LYS A 6 -8.70 -8.74 -21.20
C LYS A 6 -9.20 -8.43 -19.78
N THR A 7 -9.63 -9.46 -19.07
CA THR A 7 -10.18 -9.32 -17.71
C THR A 7 -9.05 -9.29 -16.67
N LEU A 8 -9.31 -8.71 -15.50
CA LEU A 8 -8.36 -8.58 -14.39
C LEU A 8 -7.76 -9.95 -13.96
N MET A 9 -8.51 -11.04 -14.18
CA MET A 9 -8.08 -12.42 -13.97
C MET A 9 -6.96 -12.87 -14.92
N GLU A 10 -6.94 -12.41 -16.18
CA GLU A 10 -5.88 -12.74 -17.15
C GLU A 10 -4.55 -12.07 -16.82
N PHE A 11 -4.57 -10.95 -16.08
CA PHE A 11 -3.36 -10.25 -15.67
C PHE A 11 -2.61 -10.98 -14.53
N LEU A 12 -3.34 -11.76 -13.72
CA LEU A 12 -2.82 -12.39 -12.50
C LEU A 12 -2.30 -13.82 -12.70
N GLN A 13 -2.43 -14.40 -13.89
CA GLN A 13 -1.95 -15.75 -14.19
C GLN A 13 -0.54 -15.71 -14.80
N GLN A 14 0.50 -15.93 -13.97
CA GLN A 14 1.82 -16.37 -14.44
C GLN A 14 2.05 -17.85 -14.07
N PRO A 15 2.70 -18.65 -14.94
CA PRO A 15 2.83 -20.08 -14.74
C PRO A 15 3.85 -20.45 -13.64
N ALA A 16 3.54 -21.50 -12.88
CA ALA A 16 4.34 -21.98 -11.75
C ALA A 16 5.74 -22.46 -12.17
N ALA A 17 6.79 -21.89 -11.56
CA ALA A 17 8.17 -22.34 -11.72
C ALA A 17 8.43 -23.62 -10.87
N LYS A 18 9.08 -24.61 -11.50
CA LYS A 18 9.34 -25.95 -10.96
C LYS A 18 10.33 -25.94 -9.78
N ARG A 19 9.98 -26.66 -8.70
CA ARG A 19 10.78 -26.89 -7.49
C ARG A 19 11.89 -27.93 -7.75
N ILE A 20 13.16 -27.54 -7.64
CA ILE A 20 14.31 -28.47 -7.74
C ILE A 20 14.60 -29.05 -6.34
N ARG A 21 14.67 -30.38 -6.26
CA ARG A 21 14.93 -31.21 -5.07
C ARG A 21 16.45 -31.35 -4.88
N ARG A 22 16.99 -31.09 -3.69
CA ARG A 22 18.40 -31.38 -3.35
C ARG A 22 18.49 -32.69 -2.56
N GLU A 23 19.30 -33.62 -3.06
CA GLU A 23 19.66 -34.89 -2.42
C GLU A 23 20.80 -34.73 -1.40
N SER A 24 20.89 -35.71 -0.49
CA SER A 24 21.80 -35.83 0.65
C SER A 24 23.02 -36.71 0.34
N SER A 25 24.23 -36.31 0.78
CA SER A 25 25.39 -37.21 1.05
C SER A 25 26.48 -36.41 1.83
N SER A 26 26.72 -36.75 3.11
CA SER A 26 27.81 -37.60 3.69
C SER A 26 29.17 -36.89 3.93
N SER A 27 29.54 -36.73 5.21
CA SER A 27 30.87 -36.37 5.76
C SER A 27 31.85 -37.58 5.74
N PRO A 28 33.13 -37.55 6.25
CA PRO A 28 34.06 -36.50 6.77
C PRO A 28 35.51 -36.66 6.13
N PRO A 29 36.70 -36.21 6.65
CA PRO A 29 37.07 -35.72 7.99
C PRO A 29 38.04 -34.51 8.14
N LEU A 30 38.19 -34.17 9.43
CA LEU A 30 39.02 -33.18 10.12
C LEU A 30 40.47 -33.03 9.63
N VAL A 31 40.89 -31.77 9.42
CA VAL A 31 42.28 -31.31 9.60
C VAL A 31 42.27 -29.91 10.25
N ARG A 32 43.23 -29.68 11.14
CA ARG A 32 43.32 -28.63 12.15
C ARG A 32 44.07 -27.38 11.64
N SER A 33 43.49 -26.22 11.97
CA SER A 33 44.06 -24.87 12.15
C SER A 33 45.23 -24.36 11.28
N VAL A 34 44.97 -23.27 10.55
CA VAL A 34 45.83 -22.07 10.60
C VAL A 34 44.97 -20.81 10.43
N SER A 35 45.26 -19.81 11.23
CA SER A 35 44.70 -18.46 11.23
C SER A 35 45.02 -17.70 9.95
N SER A 36 44.00 -17.09 9.35
CA SER A 36 44.13 -15.88 8.53
C SER A 36 42.90 -15.02 8.78
N LEU A 37 43.14 -13.92 9.51
CA LEU A 37 42.32 -12.72 9.44
C LEU A 37 42.30 -12.26 7.98
N ASP A 38 41.22 -11.59 7.59
CA ASP A 38 40.93 -10.99 6.27
C ASP A 38 39.96 -11.81 5.40
N ASP A 39 38.66 -11.63 5.65
CA ASP A 39 37.75 -11.07 4.65
C ASP A 39 36.40 -10.76 5.33
N ALA A 40 36.32 -9.61 5.99
CA ALA A 40 35.03 -9.05 6.42
C ALA A 40 34.34 -8.44 5.19
N SER A 41 33.95 -9.30 4.26
CA SER A 41 32.94 -9.00 3.25
C SER A 41 31.71 -8.50 3.98
N ALA A 42 31.41 -7.20 3.80
CA ALA A 42 30.29 -6.48 4.40
C ALA A 42 28.94 -6.99 3.86
N SER A 43 28.65 -8.27 4.06
CA SER A 43 27.39 -8.89 3.71
C SER A 43 26.35 -8.52 4.76
N ILE A 44 25.56 -7.50 4.45
CA ILE A 44 24.38 -7.13 5.26
C ILE A 44 23.52 -8.38 5.47
N SER A 45 23.18 -8.67 6.73
CA SER A 45 22.34 -9.81 7.09
C SER A 45 20.95 -9.69 6.48
N SER A 46 20.25 -10.82 6.29
CA SER A 46 18.89 -10.82 5.76
C SER A 46 17.94 -9.94 6.59
N GLU A 47 18.09 -9.95 7.93
CA GLU A 47 17.29 -9.11 8.82
C GLU A 47 17.59 -7.62 8.61
N GLN A 48 18.87 -7.26 8.47
CA GLN A 48 19.27 -5.88 8.20
C GLN A 48 18.73 -5.39 6.85
N LYS A 49 18.74 -6.24 5.80
CA LYS A 49 18.13 -5.93 4.49
C LYS A 49 16.62 -5.69 4.62
N LEU A 50 15.91 -6.54 5.35
CA LEU A 50 14.46 -6.38 5.57
C LEU A 50 14.14 -5.07 6.30
N ARG A 51 14.89 -4.74 7.36
CA ARG A 51 14.74 -3.47 8.10
C ARG A 51 15.02 -2.27 7.21
N MET A 52 16.09 -2.32 6.42
CA MET A 52 16.44 -1.24 5.50
C MET A 52 15.36 -1.03 4.43
N ASN A 53 14.87 -2.10 3.82
CA ASN A 53 13.80 -2.04 2.81
C ASN A 53 12.51 -1.48 3.41
N PHE A 54 12.12 -1.93 4.61
CA PHE A 54 10.96 -1.41 5.33
C PHE A 54 11.08 0.10 5.60
N ASN A 55 12.23 0.55 6.11
CA ASN A 55 12.45 1.98 6.37
C ASN A 55 12.43 2.81 5.09
N LYS A 56 12.97 2.28 3.99
CA LYS A 56 12.92 2.92 2.67
C LYS A 56 11.47 3.05 2.18
N ALA A 57 10.68 1.99 2.28
CA ALA A 57 9.27 1.99 1.90
C ALA A 57 8.46 2.99 2.76
N LEU A 58 8.69 3.00 4.08
CA LEU A 58 8.05 3.96 4.99
C LEU A 58 8.41 5.41 4.66
N ALA A 59 9.69 5.68 4.36
CA ALA A 59 10.14 7.02 3.97
C ALA A 59 9.50 7.47 2.64
N ARG A 60 9.34 6.55 1.68
CA ARG A 60 8.66 6.81 0.41
C ARG A 60 7.19 7.13 0.61
N SER A 61 6.46 6.32 1.38
CA SER A 61 5.05 6.56 1.71
C SER A 61 4.86 7.93 2.38
N LYS A 62 5.70 8.30 3.36
CA LYS A 62 5.65 9.63 4.00
C LYS A 62 5.92 10.77 3.03
N ARG A 63 6.89 10.62 2.11
CA ARG A 63 7.16 11.60 1.07
C ARG A 63 5.95 11.76 0.15
N ASN A 64 5.34 10.66 -0.29
CA ASN A 64 4.17 10.67 -1.16
C ASN A 64 2.98 11.37 -0.49
N LEU A 65 2.71 11.04 0.77
CA LEU A 65 1.69 11.71 1.58
C LEU A 65 1.95 13.23 1.65
N LYS A 66 3.19 13.64 1.91
CA LYS A 66 3.56 15.05 1.94
C LYS A 66 3.31 15.75 0.60
N LEU A 67 3.69 15.12 -0.52
CA LEU A 67 3.44 15.67 -1.86
C LEU A 67 1.95 15.90 -2.13
N CYS A 68 1.10 14.94 -1.75
CA CYS A 68 -0.34 15.08 -1.89
C CYS A 68 -0.90 16.20 -1.00
N SER A 69 -0.44 16.29 0.27
CA SER A 69 -0.84 17.38 1.17
C SER A 69 -0.41 18.75 0.63
N ASP A 70 0.81 18.87 0.12
CA ASP A 70 1.33 20.11 -0.47
C ASP A 70 0.53 20.52 -1.71
N LYS A 71 0.10 19.56 -2.56
CA LYS A 71 -0.77 19.82 -3.71
C LYS A 71 -2.13 20.38 -3.27
N VAL A 72 -2.75 19.77 -2.27
CA VAL A 72 -4.05 20.21 -1.73
C VAL A 72 -3.93 21.59 -1.09
N SER A 73 -2.86 21.86 -0.33
CA SER A 73 -2.59 23.19 0.22
C SER A 73 -2.48 24.24 -0.89
N LYS A 74 -1.67 23.97 -1.93
CA LYS A 74 -1.49 24.90 -3.06
C LYS A 74 -2.79 25.18 -3.82
N ALA A 75 -3.62 24.16 -4.04
CA ALA A 75 -4.92 24.34 -4.68
C ALA A 75 -5.89 25.16 -3.82
N THR A 76 -5.80 25.01 -2.50
CA THR A 76 -6.58 25.80 -1.54
C THR A 76 -6.12 27.27 -1.56
N ASP A 77 -4.81 27.51 -1.54
CA ASP A 77 -4.22 28.85 -1.62
C ASP A 77 -4.52 29.55 -2.96
N ALA A 78 -4.66 28.79 -4.04
CA ALA A 78 -5.06 29.28 -5.36
C ALA A 78 -6.58 29.49 -5.51
N GLY A 79 -7.38 29.18 -4.48
CA GLY A 79 -8.84 29.31 -4.52
C GLY A 79 -9.57 28.26 -5.37
N ILE A 80 -8.87 27.21 -5.82
CA ILE A 80 -9.42 26.14 -6.67
C ILE A 80 -10.19 25.12 -5.81
N GLY A 81 -9.84 24.94 -4.53
CA GLY A 81 -10.59 24.11 -3.57
C GLY A 81 -10.49 22.59 -3.80
N TYR A 82 -10.00 22.15 -4.96
CA TYR A 82 -9.79 20.74 -5.29
C TYR A 82 -8.48 20.51 -6.06
N VAL A 83 -8.02 19.25 -6.03
CA VAL A 83 -6.94 18.72 -6.85
C VAL A 83 -7.51 17.60 -7.71
N LYS A 84 -7.17 17.58 -9.00
CA LYS A 84 -7.57 16.50 -9.91
C LYS A 84 -7.15 15.14 -9.37
N LEU A 85 -8.01 14.14 -9.51
CA LEU A 85 -7.70 12.78 -9.02
C LEU A 85 -6.35 12.27 -9.53
N GLU A 86 -6.08 12.38 -10.83
CA GLU A 86 -4.81 11.92 -11.42
C GLU A 86 -3.56 12.54 -10.76
N GLU A 87 -3.67 13.76 -10.20
CA GLU A 87 -2.57 14.44 -9.53
C GLU A 87 -2.35 14.00 -8.07
N LEU A 88 -3.33 13.32 -7.48
CA LEU A 88 -3.26 12.79 -6.11
C LEU A 88 -2.59 11.41 -6.06
N LEU A 89 -2.43 10.74 -7.21
CA LEU A 89 -1.60 9.55 -7.33
C LEU A 89 -0.17 9.97 -7.67
N VAL A 90 0.77 9.74 -6.75
CA VAL A 90 2.16 10.20 -6.88
C VAL A 90 3.19 9.07 -6.82
N GLU A 91 2.75 7.84 -6.56
CA GLU A 91 3.61 6.67 -6.63
C GLU A 91 3.85 6.27 -8.09
N GLU A 92 5.12 6.27 -8.47
CA GLU A 92 5.55 6.19 -9.87
C GLU A 92 5.15 4.88 -10.55
N THR A 93 5.25 3.75 -9.85
CA THR A 93 4.95 2.44 -10.47
C THR A 93 3.46 2.28 -10.74
N TRP A 94 2.60 2.83 -9.89
CA TRP A 94 1.16 2.90 -10.13
C TRP A 94 0.81 3.90 -11.23
N LEU A 95 1.50 5.04 -11.32
CA LEU A 95 1.33 5.98 -12.41
C LEU A 95 1.66 5.35 -13.77
N GLU A 96 2.73 4.55 -13.86
CA GLU A 96 3.08 3.83 -15.08
C GLU A 96 1.96 2.86 -15.49
N VAL A 97 1.49 2.04 -14.55
CA VAL A 97 0.45 1.02 -14.77
C VAL A 97 -0.92 1.64 -15.10
N LEU A 98 -1.28 2.75 -14.46
CA LEU A 98 -2.60 3.39 -14.57
C LEU A 98 -2.63 4.59 -15.52
N SER A 99 -1.52 4.93 -16.17
CA SER A 99 -1.41 6.09 -17.08
C SER A 99 -2.54 6.17 -18.12
N GLY A 100 -2.91 5.04 -18.73
CA GLY A 100 -4.01 4.96 -19.70
C GLY A 100 -5.41 4.91 -19.08
N GLU A 101 -5.52 4.58 -17.79
CA GLU A 101 -6.79 4.38 -17.08
C GLU A 101 -7.52 5.71 -16.86
N PHE A 102 -6.81 6.73 -16.39
CA PHE A 102 -7.36 8.07 -16.16
C PHE A 102 -7.86 8.75 -17.44
N GLN A 103 -7.39 8.31 -18.61
CA GLN A 103 -7.83 8.85 -19.90
C GLN A 103 -9.15 8.26 -20.39
N LYS A 104 -9.62 7.16 -19.78
CA LYS A 104 -10.86 6.51 -20.20
C LYS A 104 -12.08 7.37 -19.87
N PRO A 105 -13.15 7.32 -20.70
CA PRO A 105 -14.33 8.19 -20.49
C PRO A 105 -15.00 8.05 -19.12
N TYR A 106 -15.03 6.85 -18.53
CA TYR A 106 -15.61 6.69 -17.19
C TYR A 106 -14.75 7.30 -16.10
N ALA A 107 -13.42 7.25 -16.23
CA ALA A 107 -12.50 7.81 -15.24
C ALA A 107 -12.60 9.34 -15.24
N LYS A 108 -12.69 9.96 -16.43
CA LYS A 108 -12.92 11.41 -16.54
C LYS A 108 -14.25 11.83 -15.91
N LYS A 109 -15.34 11.12 -16.21
CA LYS A 109 -16.65 11.36 -15.60
C LYS A 109 -16.62 11.20 -14.07
N LEU A 110 -15.88 10.21 -13.57
CA LEU A 110 -15.72 9.99 -12.14
C LEU A 110 -14.93 11.13 -11.49
N SER A 111 -13.84 11.58 -12.09
CA SER A 111 -13.08 12.74 -11.62
C SER A 111 -13.95 13.99 -11.55
N GLU A 112 -14.66 14.31 -12.63
CA GLU A 112 -15.58 15.46 -12.67
C GLU A 112 -16.67 15.37 -11.59
N PHE A 113 -17.24 14.18 -11.37
CA PHE A 113 -18.23 13.96 -10.32
C PHE A 113 -17.63 14.22 -8.92
N VAL A 114 -16.49 13.61 -8.61
CA VAL A 114 -15.84 13.77 -7.30
C VAL A 114 -15.41 15.21 -7.06
N GLU A 115 -14.86 15.87 -8.06
CA GLU A 115 -14.48 17.29 -8.01
C GLU A 115 -15.70 18.17 -7.71
N ASN A 116 -16.83 17.90 -8.37
CA ASN A 116 -18.07 18.64 -8.12
C ASN A 116 -18.60 18.42 -6.70
N GLU A 117 -18.60 17.18 -6.20
CA GLU A 117 -19.04 16.89 -4.82
C GLU A 117 -18.12 17.54 -3.78
N ILE A 118 -16.82 17.61 -4.02
CA ILE A 118 -15.87 18.28 -3.13
C ILE A 118 -16.12 19.79 -3.07
N CYS A 119 -16.39 20.43 -4.22
CA CYS A 119 -16.52 21.88 -4.32
C CYS A 119 -17.93 22.40 -3.97
N HIS A 120 -18.96 21.66 -4.35
CA HIS A 120 -20.35 22.12 -4.32
C HIS A 120 -21.27 21.21 -3.50
N GLY A 121 -20.77 20.07 -3.02
CA GLY A 121 -21.55 19.13 -2.22
C GLY A 121 -21.99 19.72 -0.88
N SER A 122 -23.14 19.26 -0.41
CA SER A 122 -23.71 19.67 0.89
C SER A 122 -23.15 18.88 2.08
N VAL A 123 -22.43 17.79 1.81
CA VAL A 123 -21.89 16.84 2.80
C VAL A 123 -20.37 16.72 2.59
N PRO A 124 -19.57 16.66 3.66
CA PRO A 124 -18.13 16.46 3.53
C PRO A 124 -17.79 15.14 2.85
N VAL A 125 -16.89 15.20 1.87
CA VAL A 125 -16.32 14.02 1.20
C VAL A 125 -15.16 13.47 2.05
N TYR A 126 -15.17 12.15 2.28
CA TYR A 126 -14.10 11.44 2.97
C TYR A 126 -13.52 10.31 2.10
N PRO A 127 -12.22 10.00 2.21
CA PRO A 127 -11.21 10.68 3.05
C PRO A 127 -10.84 12.07 2.49
N PRO A 128 -10.11 12.90 3.26
CA PRO A 128 -9.51 14.13 2.72
C PRO A 128 -8.75 13.87 1.42
N GLN A 129 -8.76 14.84 0.49
CA GLN A 129 -8.21 14.68 -0.87
C GLN A 129 -6.81 14.06 -0.92
N HIS A 130 -5.89 14.52 -0.07
CA HIS A 130 -4.51 14.02 0.00
C HIS A 130 -4.39 12.55 0.43
N LEU A 131 -5.48 11.94 0.91
CA LEU A 131 -5.56 10.55 1.34
C LEU A 131 -6.39 9.67 0.38
N ILE A 132 -6.99 10.20 -0.69
CA ILE A 132 -7.82 9.41 -1.61
C ILE A 132 -7.06 8.20 -2.17
N PHE A 133 -5.82 8.40 -2.62
CA PHE A 133 -4.96 7.32 -3.11
C PHE A 133 -3.92 6.86 -2.08
N ASN A 134 -4.18 7.00 -0.77
CA ASN A 134 -3.18 6.68 0.25
C ASN A 134 -2.69 5.23 0.18
N ALA A 135 -3.57 4.28 -0.13
CA ALA A 135 -3.20 2.88 -0.36
C ALA A 135 -2.16 2.72 -1.48
N LEU A 136 -2.43 3.29 -2.66
CA LEU A 136 -1.54 3.25 -3.83
C LEU A 136 -0.24 4.00 -3.56
N ASN A 137 -0.35 5.14 -2.89
CA ASN A 137 0.79 5.99 -2.55
C ASN A 137 1.70 5.38 -1.47
N THR A 138 1.18 4.43 -0.69
CA THR A 138 1.94 3.75 0.37
C THR A 138 2.64 2.49 -0.13
N THR A 139 2.01 1.73 -1.02
CA THR A 139 2.51 0.44 -1.48
C THR A 139 2.84 0.48 -2.97
N PRO A 140 4.12 0.44 -3.36
CA PRO A 140 4.52 0.34 -4.76
C PRO A 140 3.91 -0.89 -5.44
N PHE A 141 3.55 -0.77 -6.71
CA PHE A 141 2.87 -1.81 -7.48
C PHE A 141 3.62 -3.15 -7.45
N ASP A 142 4.94 -3.10 -7.61
CA ASP A 142 5.84 -4.27 -7.64
C ASP A 142 6.02 -4.94 -6.26
N GLN A 143 5.57 -4.28 -5.18
CA GLN A 143 5.69 -4.78 -3.80
C GLN A 143 4.37 -5.28 -3.22
N VAL A 144 3.26 -5.16 -3.96
CA VAL A 144 1.96 -5.70 -3.55
C VAL A 144 2.03 -7.23 -3.50
N LYS A 145 1.65 -7.83 -2.36
CA LYS A 145 1.55 -9.31 -2.23
C LYS A 145 0.17 -9.82 -1.86
N ALA A 146 -0.66 -8.97 -1.27
CA ALA A 146 -2.05 -9.28 -0.94
C ALA A 146 -2.91 -8.03 -1.14
N VAL A 147 -4.17 -8.22 -1.53
CA VAL A 147 -5.15 -7.14 -1.71
C VAL A 147 -6.33 -7.37 -0.76
N ILE A 148 -6.59 -6.38 0.09
CA ILE A 148 -7.75 -6.31 0.97
C ILE A 148 -8.67 -5.22 0.43
N ILE A 149 -9.94 -5.56 0.23
CA ILE A 149 -10.94 -4.66 -0.34
C ILE A 149 -11.98 -4.33 0.75
N GLY A 150 -12.15 -3.05 1.02
CA GLY A 150 -13.26 -2.51 1.79
C GLY A 150 -14.46 -2.22 0.89
N GLN A 151 -15.63 -2.04 1.49
CA GLN A 151 -16.83 -1.62 0.76
C GLN A 151 -16.88 -0.10 0.60
N ASP A 152 -16.86 0.61 1.72
CA ASP A 152 -16.90 2.07 1.79
C ASP A 152 -15.88 2.58 2.83
N PRO A 153 -15.33 3.78 2.65
CA PRO A 153 -14.55 4.45 3.70
C PRO A 153 -15.40 4.72 4.94
N TYR A 154 -14.75 4.82 6.11
CA TYR A 154 -15.42 5.28 7.32
C TYR A 154 -15.95 6.71 7.15
N HIS A 155 -17.22 6.93 7.45
CA HIS A 155 -17.91 8.21 7.23
C HIS A 155 -17.73 9.22 8.39
N GLY A 156 -17.12 8.82 9.50
CA GLY A 156 -16.89 9.71 10.64
C GLY A 156 -15.77 10.73 10.37
N PRO A 157 -15.90 11.99 10.80
CA PRO A 157 -14.84 12.98 10.66
C PRO A 157 -13.52 12.48 11.25
N GLY A 158 -12.45 12.52 10.44
CA GLY A 158 -11.11 12.09 10.83
C GLY A 158 -10.91 10.57 10.97
N GLN A 159 -11.90 9.75 10.58
CA GLN A 159 -11.76 8.28 10.63
C GLN A 159 -11.15 7.71 9.36
N ALA A 160 -11.64 8.10 8.19
CA ALA A 160 -11.11 7.61 6.92
C ALA A 160 -9.72 8.16 6.65
N MET A 161 -8.78 7.24 6.40
CA MET A 161 -7.38 7.57 6.09
C MET A 161 -6.90 6.98 4.77
N GLY A 162 -7.82 6.61 3.87
CA GLY A 162 -7.48 6.06 2.54
C GLY A 162 -6.85 4.66 2.56
N LEU A 163 -7.05 3.91 3.64
CA LEU A 163 -6.67 2.51 3.80
C LEU A 163 -7.87 1.76 4.35
N SER A 164 -8.31 0.69 3.67
CA SER A 164 -9.45 -0.12 4.12
C SER A 164 -9.27 -0.63 5.55
N PHE A 165 -10.34 -0.57 6.35
CA PHE A 165 -10.39 -0.97 7.75
C PHE A 165 -9.53 -0.13 8.72
N SER A 166 -8.58 0.66 8.22
CA SER A 166 -7.65 1.45 9.03
C SER A 166 -8.26 2.75 9.52
N VAL A 167 -7.90 3.16 10.74
CA VAL A 167 -8.19 4.48 11.31
C VAL A 167 -6.93 5.11 11.90
N PRO A 168 -6.82 6.45 11.94
CA PRO A 168 -5.68 7.12 12.57
C PRO A 168 -5.47 6.75 14.04
N ASN A 169 -4.25 6.92 14.53
CA ASN A 169 -3.95 6.72 15.94
C ASN A 169 -4.78 7.66 16.83
N GLY A 170 -5.28 7.15 17.94
CA GLY A 170 -6.17 7.89 18.85
C GLY A 170 -7.66 7.81 18.47
N VAL A 171 -7.99 7.34 17.27
CA VAL A 171 -9.38 7.01 16.90
C VAL A 171 -9.75 5.64 17.47
N LYS A 172 -10.98 5.53 18.01
CA LYS A 172 -11.51 4.26 18.51
C LYS A 172 -11.50 3.21 17.41
N VAL A 173 -10.97 2.02 17.71
CA VAL A 173 -10.96 0.88 16.78
C VAL A 173 -12.40 0.52 16.38
N PRO A 174 -12.75 0.56 15.09
CA PRO A 174 -14.08 0.18 14.61
C PRO A 174 -14.37 -1.30 14.84
N SER A 175 -15.66 -1.67 14.90
CA SER A 175 -16.08 -3.05 15.16
C SER A 175 -15.61 -4.03 14.08
N SER A 176 -15.61 -3.62 12.81
CA SER A 176 -15.08 -4.39 11.68
C SER A 176 -13.61 -4.76 11.89
N LEU A 177 -12.76 -3.78 12.22
CA LEU A 177 -11.34 -4.01 12.50
C LEU A 177 -11.14 -4.84 13.78
N ALA A 178 -11.95 -4.61 14.82
CA ALA A 178 -11.88 -5.41 16.04
C ALA A 178 -12.20 -6.90 15.77
N ASN A 179 -13.12 -7.20 14.85
CA ASN A 179 -13.39 -8.56 14.43
C ASN A 179 -12.24 -9.18 13.64
N ILE A 180 -11.61 -8.42 12.74
CA ILE A 180 -10.39 -8.87 12.03
C ILE A 180 -9.29 -9.22 13.04
N TYR A 181 -9.03 -8.37 14.03
CA TYR A 181 -8.01 -8.67 15.03
C TYR A 181 -8.35 -9.92 15.86
N LYS A 182 -9.62 -10.12 16.25
CA LYS A 182 -10.05 -11.34 16.96
C LYS A 182 -9.78 -12.60 16.14
N GLU A 183 -10.07 -12.56 14.83
CA GLU A 183 -9.81 -13.70 13.93
C GLU A 183 -8.32 -14.00 13.86
N ILE A 184 -7.47 -12.98 13.66
CA ILE A 184 -6.01 -13.17 13.58
C ILE A 184 -5.47 -13.71 14.92
N GLN A 185 -6.00 -13.26 16.05
CA GLN A 185 -5.62 -13.82 17.35
C GLN A 185 -6.03 -15.29 17.50
N GLN A 186 -7.22 -15.67 17.04
CA GLN A 186 -7.68 -17.06 17.10
C GLN A 186 -6.88 -17.98 16.17
N ASP A 187 -6.57 -17.50 14.96
CA ASP A 187 -5.89 -18.28 13.93
C ASP A 187 -4.38 -18.42 14.16
N VAL A 188 -3.72 -17.33 14.55
CA VAL A 188 -2.25 -17.23 14.56
C VAL A 188 -1.69 -16.98 15.97
N GLY A 189 -2.55 -16.76 16.97
CA GLY A 189 -2.13 -16.56 18.36
C GLY A 189 -1.40 -15.24 18.62
N CYS A 190 -1.55 -14.23 17.74
CA CYS A 190 -0.85 -12.96 17.89
C CYS A 190 -1.46 -12.08 18.98
N SER A 191 -0.66 -11.16 19.54
CA SER A 191 -1.17 -10.11 20.43
C SER A 191 -1.98 -9.08 19.65
N MET A 192 -3.14 -8.71 20.20
CA MET A 192 -4.04 -7.72 19.62
C MET A 192 -3.40 -6.33 19.65
N PRO A 193 -3.27 -5.62 18.51
CA PRO A 193 -2.85 -4.23 18.51
C PRO A 193 -3.85 -3.36 19.28
N SER A 194 -3.35 -2.36 20.01
CA SER A 194 -4.19 -1.40 20.75
C SER A 194 -4.69 -0.22 19.92
N ASN A 195 -4.24 -0.10 18.67
CA ASN A 195 -4.63 0.96 17.75
C ASN A 195 -5.20 0.39 16.44
N GLY A 196 -5.91 1.23 15.70
CA GLY A 196 -6.54 0.86 14.43
C GLY A 196 -5.74 1.25 13.19
N ASN A 197 -4.48 1.68 13.33
CA ASN A 197 -3.68 2.17 12.21
C ASN A 197 -2.92 1.01 11.53
N LEU A 198 -3.34 0.67 10.31
CA LEU A 198 -2.79 -0.40 9.50
C LEU A 198 -1.70 0.06 8.50
N GLU A 199 -1.20 1.29 8.60
CA GLU A 199 -0.15 1.83 7.72
C GLU A 199 1.09 0.93 7.69
N LYS A 200 1.45 0.30 8.83
CA LYS A 200 2.56 -0.66 8.88
C LYS A 200 2.31 -1.88 8.01
N TRP A 201 1.07 -2.36 7.93
CA TRP A 201 0.71 -3.49 7.06
C TRP A 201 0.78 -3.08 5.60
N ALA A 202 0.31 -1.86 5.29
CA ALA A 202 0.39 -1.25 3.96
C ALA A 202 1.83 -1.12 3.46
N VAL A 203 2.75 -0.67 4.32
CA VAL A 203 4.17 -0.52 3.97
C VAL A 203 4.89 -1.86 3.81
N GLN A 204 4.52 -2.88 4.60
CA GLN A 204 5.27 -4.15 4.59
C GLN A 204 4.85 -5.09 3.46
N VAL A 205 3.56 -5.21 3.16
CA VAL A 205 3.09 -6.31 2.30
C VAL A 205 1.67 -6.17 1.72
N THR A 206 0.78 -5.47 2.42
CA THR A 206 -0.67 -5.63 2.24
C THR A 206 -1.27 -4.39 1.60
N PHE A 207 -1.79 -4.53 0.40
CA PHE A 207 -2.48 -3.45 -0.29
C PHE A 207 -3.94 -3.38 0.17
N CYS A 208 -4.39 -2.22 0.69
CA CYS A 208 -5.69 -2.05 1.33
C CYS A 208 -6.52 -1.00 0.59
N ILE A 209 -7.44 -1.41 -0.29
CA ILE A 209 -8.28 -0.49 -1.09
C ILE A 209 -9.61 -0.29 -0.38
N SER A 210 -9.94 0.97 -0.07
CA SER A 210 -11.26 1.38 0.46
C SER A 210 -12.15 1.97 -0.61
#